data_AF-A0A833ATI3-F1
#
_entry.id   AF-A0A833ATI3-F1
#
_cell.length_a   1.000
_cell.length_b   1.000
_cell.length_c   1.000
_cell.angle_alpha   90.00
_cell.angle_beta   90.00
_cell.angle_gamma   90.00
#
_symmetry.space_group_name_H-M   'P 1'
#
loop_
_entity.id
_entity.type
_entity.pdbx_description
1 polymer ?
#
loop_
_entity_poly.entity_id
_entity_poly.type
_entity_poly.pdbx_seq_one_letter_code
_entity_poly.pdbx_strand_id
1 'polypeptide(L)' 'MKIRRVSFRNINSLRGQWQIDFTKSPLSDAGLFAITGPTGSGKSSILEAITVALYGE' A
#
# COMPACT_ATOMS: atom_id res chain seq x y z
N MET A 1 -7.94 -2.58 15.04
CA MET A 1 -6.60 -2.74 14.40
C MET A 1 -6.37 -1.57 13.45
N LYS A 2 -5.16 -1.00 13.38
CA LYS A 2 -4.83 0.15 12.49
C LYS A 2 -3.48 -0.06 11.81
N ILE A 3 -3.46 -0.04 10.48
CA ILE A 3 -2.21 -0.14 9.70
C ILE A 3 -1.49 1.20 9.76
N ARG A 4 -0.25 1.20 10.27
CA ARG A 4 0.57 2.43 10.36
C ARG A 4 1.46 2.63 9.15
N ARG A 5 2.02 1.55 8.61
CA ARG A 5 2.94 1.57 7.48
C ARG A 5 2.88 0.24 6.73
N VAL A 6 3.02 0.29 5.41
CA VAL A 6 3.30 -0.89 4.58
C VAL A 6 4.67 -0.71 3.92
N SER A 7 5.43 -1.79 3.79
CA SER A 7 6.70 -1.80 3.07
C SER A 7 6.87 -3.15 2.39
N PHE A 8 7.19 -3.14 1.11
CA PHE A 8 7.29 -4.36 0.31
C PHE A 8 8.30 -4.18 -0.82
N ARG A 9 8.68 -5.29 -1.44
CA ARG A 9 9.61 -5.31 -2.58
C ARG A 9 9.12 -6.30 -3.63
N ASN A 10 9.07 -5.87 -4.88
CA ASN A 10 8.76 -6.71 -6.05
C ASN A 10 7.42 -7.47 -5.92
N ILE A 11 6.33 -6.78 -5.56
CA ILE A 11 4.98 -7.36 -5.53
C ILE A 11 4.27 -7.05 -6.85
N ASN A 12 3.95 -8.10 -7.62
CA ASN A 12 3.26 -8.01 -8.90
C ASN A 12 3.89 -6.97 -9.85
N SER A 13 3.12 -5.97 -10.28
CA SER A 13 3.62 -4.93 -11.20
C SER A 13 4.50 -3.87 -10.52
N LEU A 14 4.54 -3.83 -9.18
CA LEU A 14 5.34 -2.89 -8.40
C LEU A 14 6.75 -3.43 -8.14
N ARG A 15 7.65 -3.17 -9.10
CA ARG A 15 9.08 -3.53 -9.02
C ARG A 15 9.85 -2.57 -8.13
N GLY A 16 10.88 -3.05 -7.45
CA GLY A 16 11.70 -2.26 -6.53
C GLY A 16 11.15 -2.23 -5.11
N GLN A 17 11.71 -1.35 -4.28
CA GLN A 17 11.25 -1.13 -2.91
C GLN A 17 10.20 -0.04 -2.84
N TRP A 18 9.11 -0.35 -2.14
CA TRP A 18 8.00 0.57 -1.93
C TRP A 18 7.69 0.67 -0.44
N GLN A 19 7.30 1.87 -0.02
CA GLN A 19 6.93 2.16 1.35
C GLN A 19 5.83 3.22 1.38
N ILE A 20 4.77 2.96 2.16
CA ILE A 20 3.68 3.91 2.40
C ILE A 20 3.54 4.04 3.92
N ASP A 21 3.70 5.26 4.43
CA ASP A 21 3.58 5.57 5.85
C ASP A 21 2.30 6.39 6.09
N PHE A 22 1.27 5.76 6.63
CA PHE A 22 -0.04 6.37 6.90
C PHE A 22 -0.01 7.31 8.12
N THR A 23 1.11 7.38 8.83
CA THR A 23 1.27 8.24 10.01
C THR A 23 1.85 9.60 9.67
N LYS A 24 2.20 9.83 8.40
CA LYS A 24 2.75 11.08 7.90
C LYS A 24 1.70 11.85 7.08
N SER A 25 1.77 13.19 7.16
CA SER A 25 1.03 14.08 6.28
C SER A 25 1.43 13.83 4.82
N PRO A 26 0.50 13.85 3.84
CA PRO A 26 -0.91 14.24 3.97
C PRO A 26 -1.87 13.14 4.45
N LEU A 27 -1.41 11.89 4.55
CA LEU A 27 -2.29 10.75 4.84
C LEU A 27 -2.80 10.73 6.28
N SER A 28 -2.01 11.21 7.24
CA SER A 28 -2.42 11.33 8.64
C SER A 28 -3.57 12.31 8.85
N ASP A 29 -3.69 13.30 7.97
CA ASP A 29 -4.55 14.47 8.18
C ASP A 29 -5.86 14.37 7.38
N ALA A 30 -5.87 13.58 6.29
CA ALA A 30 -6.99 13.51 5.37
C ALA A 30 -8.20 12.72 5.90
N GLY A 31 -8.00 11.78 6.84
CA GLY A 31 -9.05 10.86 7.35
C GLY A 31 -9.56 9.83 6.33
N LEU A 32 -9.61 10.18 5.04
CA LEU A 32 -9.93 9.34 3.89
C LEU A 32 -8.99 9.68 2.73
N PHE A 33 -8.51 8.67 2.02
CA PHE A 33 -7.67 8.83 0.83
C PHE A 33 -8.07 7.81 -0.24
N ALA A 34 -7.64 8.06 -1.47
CA ALA A 34 -7.87 7.16 -2.60
C ALA A 34 -6.53 6.71 -3.22
N ILE A 35 -6.49 5.46 -3.70
CA ILE A 35 -5.40 4.94 -4.52
C ILE A 35 -5.88 4.93 -5.97
N THR A 36 -5.32 5.80 -6.80
CA THR A 36 -5.78 6.04 -8.19
C THR A 36 -4.69 5.72 -9.21
N GLY A 37 -5.08 5.57 -10.48
CA GLY A 37 -4.17 5.26 -11.59
C GLY A 37 -4.79 4.34 -12.64
N PRO A 38 -4.15 4.18 -13.81
CA PRO A 38 -4.66 3.37 -14.92
C PRO A 38 -4.71 1.87 -14.59
N THR A 39 -5.46 1.07 -15.36
CA THR A 39 -5.45 -0.38 -15.25
C THR A 39 -4.03 -0.94 -15.39
N GLY A 40 -3.64 -1.89 -14.53
CA GLY A 40 -2.29 -2.46 -14.50
C GLY A 40 -1.26 -1.67 -13.67
N SER A 41 -1.60 -0.49 -13.15
CA SER A 41 -0.65 0.36 -12.39
C SER A 41 -0.26 -0.15 -11.00
N GLY A 42 -0.76 -1.31 -10.56
CA GLY A 42 -0.39 -1.91 -9.26
C GLY A 42 -1.20 -1.44 -8.05
N LYS A 43 -2.37 -0.81 -8.25
CA LYS A 43 -3.26 -0.39 -7.15
C LYS A 43 -3.64 -1.55 -6.22
N SER A 44 -4.14 -2.65 -6.80
CA SER A 44 -4.49 -3.86 -6.04
C SER A 44 -3.28 -4.50 -5.39
N SER A 45 -2.09 -4.37 -6.00
CA SER A 45 -0.84 -4.90 -5.46
C SER A 45 -0.42 -4.29 -4.13
N ILE A 46 -0.82 -3.04 -3.87
CA ILE A 46 -0.64 -2.44 -2.54
C ILE A 46 -1.53 -3.13 -1.50
N LEU A 47 -2.77 -3.46 -1.85
CA LEU A 47 -3.69 -4.16 -0.95
C LEU A 47 -3.26 -5.62 -0.75
N GLU A 48 -2.84 -6.31 -1.81
CA GLU A 48 -2.29 -7.68 -1.74
C GLU A 48 -1.06 -7.74 -0.84
N ALA A 49 -0.15 -6.75 -0.92
CA ALA A 49 1.00 -6.67 -0.04
C ALA A 49 0.60 -6.57 1.45
N ILE A 50 -0.53 -5.92 1.77
CA ILE A 50 -1.06 -5.86 3.13
C ILE A 50 -1.60 -7.22 3.56
N THR A 51 -2.43 -7.85 2.71
CA THR A 51 -3.05 -9.14 3.02
C THR A 51 -2.00 -10.23 3.24
N VAL A 52 -1.05 -10.36 2.30
CA VAL A 52 0.04 -11.34 2.39
C VAL A 52 0.89 -11.12 3.63
N ALA A 53 1.20 -9.86 3.98
CA ALA A 53 2.00 -9.56 5.16
C ALA A 53 1.31 -9.89 6.50
N LEU A 54 -0.02 -9.82 6.54
CA LEU A 54 -0.80 -10.06 7.76
C LEU A 54 -1.28 -11.51 7.89
N TYR A 55 -1.55 -12.17 6.77
CA TYR A 55 -2.25 -13.45 6.74
C TYR A 55 -1.51 -14.55 5.96
N GLY A 56 -0.48 -14.20 5.19
CA GLY A 56 0.26 -15.15 4.33
C GLY A 56 -0.41 -15.50 3.02
N GLU A 57 -1.57 -14.89 2.72
CA GLU A 57 -2.40 -15.10 1.52
C GLU A 57 -2.68 -13.78 0.79
#